data_AF-A0A947QUY8-F1
#
_entry.id   AF-A0A947QUY8-F1
#
_cell.length_a   1.000
_cell.length_b   1.000
_cell.length_c   1.000
_cell.angle_alpha   90.00
_cell.angle_beta   90.00
_cell.angle_gamma   90.00
#
_symmetry.space_group_name_H-M   'P 1'
#
loop_
_entity.id
_entity.type
_entity.pdbx_description
1 polymer ?
#
loop_
_entity_poly.entity_id
_entity_poly.type
_entity_poly.pdbx_seq_one_letter_code
_entity_poly.pdbx_strand_id
1 'polypeptide(L)'
;MFKQLTDFGFQRNKKQALGFYLAYLLLIMLVGGVVAGVLFPSDVSTVEDGFAVGATIGAKVGPILVLAIAVLVLKGKNFFSKFNYIILSILAGLLSLFGGGLLGLIPIAYMTTKPKLQKRN
;
A
#
# COMPACT_ATOMS: atom_id res chain seq x y z
N MET A 1 3.47 18.79 2.25
CA MET A 1 3.90 17.36 2.18
C MET A 1 2.97 16.48 1.34
N PHE A 2 1.67 16.80 1.22
CA PHE A 2 0.67 15.96 0.53
C PHE A 2 0.34 16.33 -0.93
N LYS A 3 0.92 17.41 -1.47
CA LYS A 3 0.60 17.92 -2.83
C LYS A 3 0.87 16.94 -3.98
N GLN A 4 1.69 15.91 -3.74
CA GLN A 4 2.08 14.93 -4.76
C GLN A 4 1.87 13.48 -4.25
N LEU A 5 0.79 13.24 -3.51
CA LEU A 5 0.46 11.89 -3.00
C LEU A 5 0.08 10.91 -4.11
N THR A 6 -0.62 11.37 -5.14
CA THR A 6 -1.06 10.58 -6.29
C THR A 6 -0.04 10.57 -7.43
N ASP A 7 0.98 11.44 -7.38
CA ASP A 7 2.10 11.35 -8.31
C ASP A 7 3.08 10.26 -7.84
N PHE A 8 2.86 9.06 -8.33
CA PHE A 8 3.70 7.91 -8.03
C PHE A 8 5.12 8.01 -8.61
N GLY A 9 5.35 8.87 -9.60
CA GLY A 9 6.66 9.12 -10.21
C GLY A 9 7.54 10.09 -9.43
N PHE A 10 6.94 10.92 -8.57
CA PHE A 10 7.67 11.94 -7.82
C PHE A 10 8.74 11.37 -6.87
N GLN A 11 9.89 12.04 -6.81
CA GLN A 11 10.96 11.72 -5.87
C GLN A 11 10.69 12.42 -4.54
N ARG A 12 10.32 11.63 -3.52
CA ARG A 12 9.93 12.15 -2.21
C ARG A 12 11.13 12.27 -1.28
N ASN A 13 11.19 13.34 -0.48
CA ASN A 13 12.11 13.42 0.66
C ASN A 13 11.61 12.53 1.83
N LYS A 14 12.46 12.19 2.81
CA LYS A 14 12.14 11.33 3.97
C LYS A 14 10.84 11.73 4.68
N LYS A 15 10.62 13.03 4.91
CA LYS A 15 9.38 13.57 5.52
C LYS A 15 8.15 13.37 4.64
N GLN A 16 8.30 13.47 3.31
CA GLN A 16 7.20 13.28 2.35
C GLN A 16 6.88 11.78 2.16
N ALA A 17 7.88 10.90 2.25
CA ALA A 17 7.69 9.46 2.21
C ALA A 17 6.92 8.96 3.44
N LEU A 18 7.21 9.51 4.63
CA LEU A 18 6.41 9.25 5.83
C LEU A 18 4.96 9.74 5.65
N GLY A 19 4.77 10.92 5.05
CA GLY A 19 3.43 11.43 4.72
C GLY A 19 2.68 10.53 3.72
N PHE A 20 3.37 9.98 2.71
CA PHE A 20 2.81 9.00 1.78
C PHE A 20 2.43 7.71 2.51
N TYR A 21 3.31 7.19 3.36
CA TYR A 21 3.04 6.01 4.18
C TYR A 21 1.76 6.19 5.02
N LEU A 22 1.66 7.27 5.80
CA LEU A 22 0.50 7.51 6.66
C LEU A 22 -0.79 7.70 5.86
N ALA A 23 -0.73 8.43 4.74
CA ALA A 23 -1.91 8.67 3.91
C ALA A 23 -2.45 7.38 3.28
N TYR A 24 -1.57 6.54 2.71
CA TYR A 24 -1.98 5.28 2.10
C TYR A 24 -2.33 4.21 3.13
N LEU A 25 -1.74 4.27 4.33
CA LEU A 25 -2.14 3.42 5.45
C LEU A 25 -3.59 3.72 5.86
N LEU A 26 -3.91 4.99 6.06
CA LEU A 26 -5.26 5.44 6.39
C LEU A 26 -6.25 5.09 5.26
N LEU A 27 -5.82 5.23 4.01
CA LEU A 27 -6.62 4.82 2.84
C LEU A 27 -6.91 3.31 2.86
N ILE A 28 -5.91 2.46 3.14
CA ILE A 28 -6.12 1.00 3.23
C ILE A 28 -7.08 0.66 4.38
N MET A 29 -6.96 1.32 5.53
CA MET A 29 -7.89 1.12 6.65
C MET A 29 -9.33 1.53 6.28
N LEU A 30 -9.52 2.69 5.65
CA LEU A 30 -10.83 3.15 5.20
C LEU A 30 -11.43 2.21 4.16
N VAL A 31 -10.67 1.85 3.12
CA VAL A 31 -11.15 0.95 2.07
C VAL A 31 -11.44 -0.43 2.65
N GLY A 32 -10.59 -0.96 3.53
CA GLY A 32 -10.82 -2.23 4.20
C GLY A 32 -12.10 -2.24 5.03
N GLY A 33 -12.34 -1.19 5.83
CA GLY A 33 -13.56 -1.04 6.63
C GLY A 33 -14.83 -0.89 5.79
N VAL A 34 -14.78 -0.08 4.74
CA VAL A 34 -15.91 0.09 3.81
C VAL A 34 -16.20 -1.20 3.05
N VAL A 35 -15.18 -1.88 2.55
CA VAL A 35 -15.33 -3.17 1.86
C VAL A 35 -15.93 -4.21 2.80
N ALA A 36 -15.46 -4.28 4.05
CA ALA A 36 -16.05 -5.18 5.05
C ALA A 36 -17.52 -4.85 5.32
N GLY A 37 -17.86 -3.60 5.60
CA GLY A 37 -19.23 -3.20 5.94
C GLY A 37 -20.24 -3.25 4.80
N VAL A 38 -19.80 -3.01 3.55
CA VAL A 38 -20.71 -2.95 2.39
C VAL A 38 -20.82 -4.29 1.67
N LEU A 39 -19.70 -5.00 1.46
CA LEU A 39 -19.70 -6.25 0.68
C LEU A 39 -19.93 -7.49 1.55
N PHE A 40 -19.71 -7.39 2.85
CA PHE A 40 -19.91 -8.48 3.80
C PHE A 40 -20.74 -8.01 4.99
N PRO A 41 -22.01 -7.64 4.77
CA PRO A 41 -22.90 -7.31 5.87
C PRO A 41 -23.13 -8.57 6.71
N SER A 42 -22.37 -8.70 7.78
CA SER A 42 -22.61 -9.67 8.83
C SER A 42 -23.55 -9.06 9.87
N ASP A 43 -24.42 -9.88 10.48
CA ASP A 43 -25.22 -9.49 11.64
C ASP A 43 -24.31 -9.34 12.86
N VAL A 44 -23.51 -8.26 12.84
CA VAL A 44 -22.55 -7.98 13.89
C VAL A 44 -23.29 -7.29 15.03
N SER A 45 -23.56 -8.04 16.10
CA SER A 45 -24.21 -7.53 17.30
C SER A 45 -23.23 -6.94 18.32
N THR A 46 -21.94 -7.28 18.22
CA THR A 46 -20.88 -6.80 19.13
C THR A 46 -19.68 -6.20 18.40
N VAL A 47 -18.98 -5.25 19.05
CA VAL A 47 -17.78 -4.60 18.49
C VAL A 47 -16.66 -5.62 18.22
N GLU A 48 -16.59 -6.69 19.01
CA GLU A 48 -15.55 -7.72 18.94
C GLU A 48 -15.72 -8.61 17.70
N ASP A 49 -16.95 -9.03 17.40
CA ASP A 49 -17.28 -9.77 16.18
C ASP A 49 -17.00 -8.91 14.93
N GLY A 50 -17.29 -7.60 15.00
CA GLY A 50 -17.05 -6.67 13.90
C GLY A 50 -15.56 -6.48 13.62
N PHE A 51 -14.74 -6.47 14.68
CA PHE A 51 -13.29 -6.40 14.55
C PHE A 51 -12.71 -7.69 13.96
N ALA A 52 -13.20 -8.87 14.36
CA ALA A 52 -12.74 -10.14 13.81
C ALA A 52 -13.07 -10.28 12.30
N VAL A 53 -14.29 -9.90 11.90
CA VAL A 53 -14.70 -9.87 10.49
C VAL A 53 -13.88 -8.83 9.72
N GLY A 54 -13.69 -7.63 10.28
CA GLY A 54 -12.86 -6.59 9.69
C GLY A 54 -11.40 -7.01 9.52
N ALA A 55 -10.83 -7.73 10.49
CA ALA A 55 -9.45 -8.21 10.44
C ALA A 55 -9.26 -9.30 9.38
N THR A 56 -10.19 -10.25 9.27
CA THR A 56 -10.10 -11.32 8.25
C THR A 56 -10.29 -10.80 6.83
N ILE A 57 -11.22 -9.86 6.62
CA ILE A 57 -11.41 -9.20 5.32
C ILE A 57 -10.23 -8.27 5.02
N GLY A 58 -9.76 -7.52 6.00
CA GLY A 58 -8.57 -6.67 5.91
C GLY A 58 -7.31 -7.47 5.54
N ALA A 59 -7.15 -8.68 6.06
CA ALA A 59 -6.03 -9.57 5.72
C ALA A 59 -6.09 -10.05 4.26
N LYS A 60 -7.28 -10.15 3.65
CA LYS A 60 -7.44 -10.52 2.23
C LYS A 60 -7.30 -9.32 1.30
N VAL A 61 -7.90 -8.19 1.67
CA VAL A 61 -7.96 -6.98 0.83
C VAL A 61 -6.69 -6.14 0.94
N GLY A 62 -6.06 -6.10 2.12
CA GLY A 62 -4.84 -5.33 2.40
C GLY A 62 -3.69 -5.64 1.45
N PRO A 63 -3.28 -6.92 1.28
CA PRO A 63 -2.22 -7.30 0.34
C PRO A 63 -2.53 -6.91 -1.11
N ILE A 64 -3.78 -6.99 -1.54
CA ILE A 64 -4.21 -6.60 -2.89
C ILE A 64 -4.00 -5.10 -3.09
N LEU A 65 -4.42 -4.27 -2.14
CA LEU A 65 -4.22 -2.81 -2.19
C LEU A 65 -2.73 -2.44 -2.13
N VAL A 66 -1.96 -3.08 -1.27
CA VAL A 66 -0.50 -2.87 -1.18
C VAL A 66 0.18 -3.21 -2.50
N LEU A 67 -0.17 -4.34 -3.13
CA LEU A 67 0.34 -4.72 -4.45
C LEU A 67 -0.08 -3.74 -5.54
N ALA A 68 -1.34 -3.29 -5.54
CA ALA A 68 -1.82 -2.27 -6.48
C ALA A 68 -1.02 -0.97 -6.36
N ILE A 69 -0.79 -0.49 -5.14
CA ILE A 69 0.03 0.70 -4.88
C ILE A 69 1.49 0.46 -5.32
N ALA A 70 2.05 -0.72 -5.06
CA ALA A 70 3.40 -1.07 -5.50
C ALA A 70 3.55 -1.03 -7.03
N VAL A 71 2.57 -1.58 -7.76
CA VAL A 71 2.53 -1.54 -9.23
C VAL A 71 2.39 -0.11 -9.75
N LEU A 72 1.55 0.73 -9.11
CA LEU A 72 1.42 2.14 -9.47
C LEU A 72 2.72 2.92 -9.25
N VAL A 73 3.44 2.64 -8.17
CA VAL A 73 4.78 3.20 -7.90
C VAL A 73 5.81 2.74 -8.92
N LEU A 74 5.84 1.44 -9.25
CA LEU A 74 6.70 0.87 -10.29
C LEU A 74 6.46 1.53 -11.65
N LYS A 75 5.18 1.71 -12.03
CA LYS A 75 4.77 2.35 -13.29
C LYS A 75 5.12 3.84 -13.32
N GLY A 76 4.84 4.58 -12.24
CA GLY A 76 5.17 6.00 -12.15
C GLY A 76 6.67 6.28 -12.26
N LYS A 77 7.50 5.38 -11.71
CA LYS A 77 8.97 5.50 -11.71
C LYS A 77 9.68 4.74 -12.83
N ASN A 78 8.94 4.03 -13.68
CA ASN A 78 9.48 3.21 -14.76
C ASN A 78 10.52 2.19 -14.27
N PHE A 79 10.33 1.65 -13.07
CA PHE A 79 11.23 0.69 -12.43
C PHE A 79 11.09 -0.74 -12.95
N PHE A 80 10.22 -0.97 -13.94
CA PHE A 80 10.05 -2.27 -14.61
C PHE A 80 11.34 -2.82 -15.22
N SER A 81 12.32 -1.96 -15.58
CA SER A 81 13.61 -2.41 -16.12
C SER A 81 14.58 -2.97 -15.08
N LYS A 82 14.30 -2.90 -13.77
CA LYS A 82 15.17 -3.47 -12.73
C LYS A 82 14.41 -4.52 -11.92
N PHE A 83 14.77 -5.78 -12.16
CA PHE A 83 14.21 -6.97 -11.51
C PHE A 83 14.23 -6.86 -9.97
N ASN A 84 15.26 -6.22 -9.39
CA ASN A 84 15.36 -5.97 -7.95
C ASN A 84 14.15 -5.21 -7.36
N TYR A 85 13.56 -4.26 -8.10
CA TYR A 85 12.39 -3.51 -7.64
C TYR A 85 11.09 -4.29 -7.79
N ILE A 86 11.01 -5.21 -8.75
CA ILE A 86 9.90 -6.15 -8.89
C ILE A 86 9.91 -7.13 -7.70
N ILE A 87 11.09 -7.68 -7.38
CA ILE A 87 11.27 -8.52 -6.18
C ILE A 87 10.89 -7.75 -4.92
N LEU A 88 11.31 -6.49 -4.78
CA LEU A 88 10.96 -5.67 -3.61
C LEU A 88 9.44 -5.47 -3.46
N SER A 89 8.73 -5.38 -4.58
CA SER A 89 7.26 -5.20 -4.63
C SER A 89 6.54 -6.49 -4.25
N ILE A 90 7.06 -7.64 -4.66
CA ILE A 90 6.56 -8.95 -4.24
C ILE A 90 6.83 -9.17 -2.75
N LEU A 91 8.02 -8.80 -2.27
CA LEU A 91 8.35 -8.79 -0.84
C LEU A 91 7.42 -7.88 -0.05
N ALA A 92 7.08 -6.70 -0.56
CA ALA A 92 6.10 -5.81 0.04
C ALA A 92 4.72 -6.47 0.17
N GLY A 93 4.28 -7.17 -0.89
CA GLY A 93 3.05 -7.97 -0.85
C GLY A 93 3.10 -9.09 0.18
N LEU A 94 4.23 -9.82 0.27
CA LEU A 94 4.42 -10.89 1.24
C LEU A 94 4.43 -10.35 2.68
N LEU A 95 5.15 -9.25 2.93
CA LEU A 95 5.17 -8.55 4.22
C LEU A 95 3.78 -8.05 4.61
N SER A 96 2.95 -7.67 3.63
CA SER A 96 1.56 -7.31 3.87
C SER A 96 0.69 -8.47 4.35
N LEU A 97 1.06 -9.72 4.09
CA LEU A 97 0.32 -10.88 4.63
C LEU A 97 0.55 -11.04 6.14
N PHE A 98 1.74 -10.70 6.63
CA PHE A 98 2.10 -10.85 8.04
C PHE A 98 1.75 -9.63 8.89
N GLY A 99 1.88 -8.41 8.35
CA GLY A 99 1.62 -7.17 9.10
C GLY A 99 0.72 -6.18 8.39
N GLY A 100 -0.08 -6.63 7.42
CA GLY A 100 -1.07 -5.81 6.73
C GLY A 100 -0.47 -4.60 6.01
N GLY A 101 -1.27 -3.54 5.92
CA GLY A 101 -0.83 -2.27 5.33
C GLY A 101 0.40 -1.67 6.01
N LEU A 102 0.62 -1.91 7.32
CA LEU A 102 1.78 -1.38 8.06
C LEU A 102 3.09 -1.92 7.49
N LEU A 103 3.28 -3.25 7.46
CA LEU A 103 4.54 -3.83 6.99
C LEU A 103 4.70 -3.75 5.46
N GLY A 104 3.58 -3.85 4.73
CA GLY A 104 3.61 -3.79 3.26
C GLY A 104 4.00 -2.42 2.70
N LEU A 105 3.61 -1.33 3.35
CA LEU A 105 3.89 0.02 2.87
C LEU A 105 5.31 0.52 3.15
N ILE A 106 6.05 -0.09 4.08
CA ILE A 106 7.44 0.30 4.40
C ILE A 106 8.36 0.22 3.16
N PRO A 107 8.49 -0.94 2.48
CA PRO A 107 9.32 -1.04 1.29
C PRO A 107 8.84 -0.14 0.15
N ILE A 108 7.52 0.04 0.00
CA ILE A 108 6.93 0.92 -1.03
C ILE A 108 7.30 2.38 -0.76
N ALA A 109 7.12 2.86 0.48
CA ALA A 109 7.50 4.21 0.87
C ALA A 109 9.00 4.44 0.69
N TYR A 110 9.84 3.44 0.99
CA TYR A 110 11.27 3.51 0.70
C TYR A 110 11.53 3.65 -0.81
N MET A 111 10.86 2.88 -1.67
CA MET A 111 10.96 3.03 -3.13
C MET A 111 10.55 4.43 -3.60
N THR A 112 9.60 5.09 -2.93
CA THR A 112 9.20 6.46 -3.31
C THR A 112 10.31 7.50 -3.12
N THR A 113 11.29 7.23 -2.23
CA THR A 113 12.43 8.13 -1.98
C THR A 113 13.53 8.03 -3.04
N LYS A 114 13.53 6.95 -3.84
CA LYS A 114 14.55 6.73 -4.87
C LYS A 114 14.25 7.54 -6.13
N PRO A 115 15.30 8.05 -6.83
CA PRO A 115 15.15 8.77 -8.07
C PRO A 115 14.58 7.87 -9.17
N LYS A 116 13.81 8.46 -10.09
CA LYS A 116 13.25 7.78 -11.26
C LYS A 116 14.38 7.25 -12.15
N LEU A 117 14.28 6.02 -12.66
CA LEU A 117 15.24 5.53 -13.65
C LEU A 117 14.99 6.28 -14.96
N GLN A 118 15.99 7.05 -15.42
CA GLN A 118 15.97 7.61 -16.77
C GLN A 118 16.05 6.47 -17.77
N LYS A 119 15.14 6.47 -18.75
CA LYS A 119 15.21 5.60 -19.92
C LYS A 119 16.53 5.95 -20.62
N ARG A 120 17.51 5.06 -20.60
CA ARG A 120 18.67 5.19 -21.50
C ARG A 120 18.12 4.95 -22.91
N ASN A 121 18.26 5.95 -23.77
CA ASN A 121 17.82 5.96 -25.17
C ASN A 121 18.34 4.74 -25.92
#